data_AF-F3ZKK8-F1
#
_entry.id   AF-F3ZKK8-F1
#
_cell.length_a   1.000
_cell.length_b   1.000
_cell.length_c   1.000
_cell.angle_alpha   90.00
_cell.angle_beta   90.00
_cell.angle_gamma   90.00
#
_symmetry.space_group_name_H-M   'P 1'
#
loop_
_entity.id
_entity.type
_entity.pdbx_description
1 polymer ?
#
loop_
_entity_poly.entity_id
_entity_poly.type
_entity_poly.pdbx_seq_one_letter_code
_entity_poly.pdbx_strand_id
1 'polypeptide(L)'
;MSEEPVHFDHPGQGGAHERPGPLDAQARDVPGTRQPVRDREFDVVLYGASGFVGELTAAYLAAHAPADLRWALAGRDSGRLGAVRARLATRVPHAAELPLLTADATDTGALRALAARTRVLASTVGPFLRHGDATVAACAAEGTDYADLTGEPEFVDLTYLRHHERAVRSGARLVHACGFDSLPADLGALFTVGRLPEGVPLKVDGFMRTSGAVSGGTLDSVLTVLGRPVPTARAARERAAVEPPATEGRRVRTPPGVPRYVGELDAWALPFPVLDPYVVQRSARALDRYGPDFRYRHHLSVRRLPVAAGTLLGAAGLVAASQVPAARRALSARIAPGTGPDEARRARSSFAMRFIGEGGGRRVYTEVSGGDPGYDESSRMLGEAALCLALDPLPDVAGQVTTAVAMGEALTARLRAAGLVIREAARR
;
A
#
# COMPACT_ATOMS: atom_id res chain seq x y z
N MET A 1 34.95 81.96 12.80
CA MET A 1 35.77 80.74 12.66
C MET A 1 35.41 80.17 11.30
N SER A 2 36.05 80.68 10.25
CA SER A 2 37.19 80.03 9.53
C SER A 2 36.68 78.78 8.78
N GLU A 3 36.81 78.57 7.48
CA GLU A 3 37.42 79.23 6.32
C GLU A 3 36.73 78.64 5.06
N GLU A 4 36.71 79.43 4.00
CA GLU A 4 36.37 79.15 2.59
C GLU A 4 37.38 78.15 1.92
N PRO A 5 37.37 77.86 0.59
CA PRO A 5 36.30 77.60 -0.40
C PRO A 5 36.62 76.44 -1.42
N VAL A 6 35.83 76.36 -2.50
CA VAL A 6 36.16 76.00 -3.93
C VAL A 6 35.64 74.69 -4.56
N HIS A 7 34.83 74.93 -5.61
CA HIS A 7 34.35 74.19 -6.78
C HIS A 7 35.32 73.28 -7.58
N PHE A 8 34.77 72.30 -8.31
CA PHE A 8 34.95 72.00 -9.76
C PHE A 8 33.77 71.10 -10.20
N ASP A 9 32.81 71.53 -11.03
CA ASP A 9 32.72 71.63 -12.51
C ASP A 9 32.35 70.31 -13.26
N HIS A 10 31.42 70.46 -14.22
CA HIS A 10 30.70 69.48 -15.08
C HIS A 10 31.61 68.80 -16.16
N PRO A 11 31.14 68.07 -17.23
CA PRO A 11 29.91 67.32 -17.58
C PRO A 11 30.18 65.92 -18.24
N GLY A 12 29.13 65.16 -18.58
CA GLY A 12 29.02 64.58 -19.94
C GLY A 12 29.30 63.10 -20.23
N GLN A 13 28.24 62.45 -20.74
CA GLN A 13 28.21 61.49 -21.87
C GLN A 13 28.56 60.00 -21.68
N GLY A 14 27.57 59.17 -22.01
CA GLY A 14 27.70 58.23 -23.13
C GLY A 14 28.17 56.81 -22.77
N GLY A 15 27.22 55.88 -22.66
CA GLY A 15 27.53 54.46 -22.61
C GLY A 15 26.26 53.62 -22.64
N ALA A 16 25.80 53.29 -23.84
CA ALA A 16 24.78 52.28 -24.06
C ALA A 16 25.25 50.96 -23.44
N HIS A 17 24.54 50.46 -22.42
CA HIS A 17 24.73 49.09 -21.96
C HIS A 17 23.59 48.22 -22.47
N GLU A 18 24.01 47.29 -23.33
CA GLU A 18 23.26 46.22 -23.96
C GLU A 18 22.36 45.47 -22.98
N ARG A 19 21.15 45.15 -23.44
CA ARG A 19 20.29 44.18 -22.76
C ARG A 19 20.97 42.81 -22.85
N PRO A 20 21.16 42.06 -21.75
CA PRO A 20 21.59 40.68 -21.88
C PRO A 20 20.42 39.88 -22.47
N GLY A 21 20.69 39.21 -23.59
CA GLY A 21 19.79 38.22 -24.18
C GLY A 21 19.54 37.04 -23.26
N PRO A 22 18.53 36.22 -23.53
CA PRO A 22 18.17 35.09 -22.67
C PRO A 22 19.31 34.08 -22.69
N LEU A 23 20.02 33.95 -21.57
CA LEU A 23 20.92 32.84 -21.33
C LEU A 23 20.08 31.58 -21.18
N ASP A 24 20.33 30.64 -22.08
CA ASP A 24 19.93 29.24 -21.97
C ASP A 24 20.18 28.72 -20.54
N ALA A 25 19.10 28.59 -19.78
CA ALA A 25 19.11 27.86 -18.53
C ALA A 25 19.10 26.36 -18.86
N GLN A 26 20.27 25.84 -19.24
CA GLN A 26 20.52 24.41 -19.11
C GLN A 26 20.42 24.06 -17.63
N ALA A 27 19.31 23.42 -17.27
CA ALA A 27 19.07 22.87 -15.95
C ALA A 27 20.22 21.94 -15.59
N ARG A 28 21.06 22.38 -14.64
CA ARG A 28 22.01 21.51 -13.96
C ARG A 28 21.18 20.54 -13.13
N ASP A 29 21.27 19.26 -13.48
CA ASP A 29 20.64 18.14 -12.81
C ASP A 29 21.13 18.11 -11.34
N VAL A 30 20.26 18.51 -10.42
CA VAL A 30 20.49 18.36 -8.98
C VAL A 30 20.13 16.92 -8.63
N PRO A 31 21.07 16.10 -8.12
CA PRO A 31 20.73 14.74 -7.71
C PRO A 31 19.68 14.79 -6.60
N GLY A 32 18.48 14.29 -6.87
CA GLY A 32 17.41 14.14 -5.88
C GLY A 32 16.17 15.02 -6.05
N THR A 33 16.08 15.85 -7.09
CA THR A 33 14.79 16.50 -7.43
C THR A 33 13.99 15.65 -8.41
N ARG A 34 12.81 15.18 -7.98
CA ARG A 34 11.82 14.46 -8.82
C ARG A 34 11.63 15.17 -10.17
N GLN A 35 11.81 14.46 -11.29
CA GLN A 35 11.40 15.00 -12.60
C GLN A 35 9.92 15.40 -12.54
N PRO A 36 9.53 16.57 -13.06
CA PRO A 36 8.14 16.97 -13.11
C PRO A 36 7.33 15.84 -13.74
N VAL A 37 6.15 15.58 -13.14
CA VAL A 37 5.21 14.57 -13.61
C VAL A 37 5.10 14.69 -15.13
N ARG A 38 5.60 13.68 -15.85
CA ARG A 38 5.40 13.60 -17.30
C ARG A 38 3.89 13.70 -17.54
N ASP A 39 3.45 14.52 -18.48
CA ASP A 39 2.04 14.54 -18.87
C ASP A 39 1.70 13.16 -19.46
N ARG A 40 1.21 12.27 -18.59
CA ARG A 40 0.77 10.92 -18.93
C ARG A 40 -0.70 11.01 -19.29
N GLU A 41 -1.14 10.16 -20.20
CA GLU A 41 -2.53 10.09 -20.66
C GLU A 41 -3.51 9.77 -19.52
N PHE A 42 -3.11 8.88 -18.61
CA PHE A 42 -3.93 8.45 -17.48
C PHE A 42 -3.28 8.80 -16.15
N ASP A 43 -4.08 9.37 -15.26
CA ASP A 43 -3.72 9.56 -13.86
C ASP A 43 -3.76 8.22 -13.12
N VAL A 44 -4.80 7.40 -13.36
CA VAL A 44 -4.95 6.07 -12.77
C VAL A 44 -5.34 5.04 -13.82
N VAL A 45 -4.70 3.88 -13.82
CA VAL A 45 -5.21 2.71 -14.54
C VAL A 45 -5.46 1.58 -13.56
N LEU A 46 -6.68 1.05 -13.56
CA LEU A 46 -7.05 -0.13 -12.77
C LEU A 46 -6.82 -1.40 -13.60
N TYR A 47 -5.73 -2.10 -13.34
CA TYR A 47 -5.37 -3.35 -14.01
C TYR A 47 -5.95 -4.57 -13.28
N GLY A 48 -6.68 -5.41 -14.02
CA GLY A 48 -7.46 -6.51 -13.45
C GLY A 48 -8.92 -6.14 -13.16
N ALA A 49 -9.43 -5.09 -13.80
CA ALA A 49 -10.76 -4.52 -13.56
C ALA A 49 -11.94 -5.49 -13.75
N SER A 50 -11.76 -6.60 -14.47
CA SER A 50 -12.77 -7.63 -14.67
C SER A 50 -12.72 -8.78 -13.67
N GLY A 51 -11.81 -8.75 -12.69
CA GLY A 51 -11.79 -9.65 -11.54
C GLY A 51 -12.73 -9.15 -10.44
N PHE A 52 -13.10 -10.02 -9.49
CA PHE A 52 -14.10 -9.68 -8.46
C PHE A 52 -13.76 -8.40 -7.66
N VAL A 53 -12.54 -8.33 -7.11
CA VAL A 53 -12.09 -7.11 -6.39
C VAL A 53 -11.91 -5.94 -7.36
N GLY A 54 -11.44 -6.21 -8.59
CA GLY A 54 -11.31 -5.20 -9.64
C GLY A 54 -12.65 -4.53 -9.97
N GLU A 55 -13.74 -5.28 -10.06
CA GLU A 55 -15.08 -4.73 -10.31
C GLU A 55 -15.56 -3.85 -9.17
N LEU A 56 -15.32 -4.26 -7.92
CA LEU A 56 -15.65 -3.48 -6.72
C LEU A 56 -14.80 -2.20 -6.65
N THR A 57 -13.50 -2.27 -6.96
CA THR A 57 -12.62 -1.09 -7.03
C THR A 57 -13.03 -0.16 -8.17
N ALA A 58 -13.41 -0.70 -9.33
CA ALA A 58 -13.91 0.11 -10.45
C ALA A 58 -15.21 0.83 -10.09
N ALA A 59 -16.12 0.15 -9.37
CA ALA A 59 -17.35 0.76 -8.85
C ALA A 59 -17.06 1.86 -7.82
N TYR A 60 -16.08 1.62 -6.95
CA TYR A 60 -15.62 2.62 -5.99
C TYR A 60 -15.07 3.87 -6.68
N LEU A 61 -14.13 3.70 -7.61
CA LEU A 61 -13.53 4.80 -8.38
C LEU A 61 -14.58 5.55 -9.20
N ALA A 62 -15.47 4.87 -9.89
CA ALA A 62 -16.53 5.52 -10.66
C ALA A 62 -17.42 6.43 -9.78
N ALA A 63 -17.71 6.01 -8.55
CA ALA A 63 -18.56 6.75 -7.64
C ALA A 63 -17.86 7.89 -6.86
N HIS A 64 -16.53 7.81 -6.65
CA HIS A 64 -15.82 8.71 -5.72
C HIS A 64 -14.64 9.46 -6.34
N ALA A 65 -14.18 9.09 -7.53
CA ALA A 65 -13.13 9.81 -8.22
C ALA A 65 -13.60 11.23 -8.60
N PRO A 66 -12.72 12.24 -8.52
CA PRO A 66 -12.99 13.56 -9.08
C PRO A 66 -13.37 13.48 -10.56
N ALA A 67 -14.25 14.39 -11.01
CA ALA A 67 -14.77 14.37 -12.38
C ALA A 67 -13.68 14.58 -13.46
N ASP A 68 -12.60 15.25 -13.10
CA ASP A 68 -11.44 15.55 -13.96
C ASP A 68 -10.37 14.45 -13.94
N LEU A 69 -10.53 13.39 -13.14
CA LEU A 69 -9.58 12.27 -13.11
C LEU A 69 -9.59 11.52 -14.45
N ARG A 70 -8.45 11.47 -15.15
CA ARG A 70 -8.30 10.65 -16.35
C ARG A 70 -7.95 9.23 -15.94
N TRP A 71 -8.92 8.32 -15.92
CA TRP A 71 -8.66 6.93 -15.54
C TRP A 71 -9.24 5.91 -16.51
N ALA A 72 -8.67 4.71 -16.52
CA ALA A 72 -9.04 3.64 -17.45
C ALA A 72 -9.13 2.27 -16.77
N LEU A 73 -9.90 1.36 -17.39
CA LEU A 73 -10.02 -0.04 -16.99
C LEU A 73 -9.09 -0.89 -17.85
N ALA A 74 -8.24 -1.69 -17.22
CA ALA A 74 -7.30 -2.56 -17.92
C ALA A 74 -7.46 -4.04 -17.54
N GLY A 75 -7.17 -4.92 -18.49
CA GLY A 75 -7.23 -6.38 -18.31
C GLY A 75 -7.07 -7.13 -19.61
N ARG A 76 -6.96 -8.46 -19.54
CA ARG A 76 -6.67 -9.32 -20.70
C ARG A 76 -7.84 -9.56 -21.67
N ASP A 77 -9.07 -9.27 -21.24
CA ASP A 77 -10.30 -9.61 -21.98
C ASP A 77 -11.15 -8.34 -22.17
N SER A 78 -11.14 -7.81 -23.40
CA SER A 78 -11.85 -6.59 -23.77
C SER A 78 -13.38 -6.72 -23.65
N GLY A 79 -13.93 -7.91 -23.91
CA GLY A 79 -15.37 -8.18 -23.78
C GLY A 79 -15.82 -8.10 -22.32
N ARG A 80 -15.05 -8.71 -21.40
CA ARG A 80 -15.32 -8.60 -19.96
C ARG A 80 -15.14 -7.17 -19.45
N LEU A 81 -14.13 -6.44 -19.91
CA LEU A 81 -13.96 -5.03 -19.58
C LEU A 81 -15.16 -4.19 -20.04
N GLY A 82 -15.66 -4.43 -21.26
CA GLY A 82 -16.87 -3.80 -21.78
C GLY A 82 -18.09 -4.09 -20.91
N ALA A 83 -18.24 -5.32 -20.44
CA ALA A 83 -19.33 -5.70 -19.53
C ALA A 83 -19.22 -5.00 -18.16
N VAL A 84 -18.01 -4.83 -17.61
CA VAL A 84 -17.79 -4.05 -16.38
C VAL A 84 -18.20 -2.60 -16.60
N ARG A 85 -17.70 -1.96 -17.67
CA ARG A 85 -18.03 -0.57 -18.01
C ARG A 85 -19.55 -0.37 -18.17
N ALA A 86 -20.23 -1.28 -18.87
CA ALA A 86 -21.67 -1.23 -19.03
C ALA A 86 -22.41 -1.32 -17.68
N ARG A 87 -21.99 -2.21 -16.77
CA ARG A 87 -22.55 -2.28 -15.41
C ARG A 87 -22.33 -0.99 -14.62
N LEU A 88 -21.13 -0.41 -14.69
CA LEU A 88 -20.83 0.87 -14.03
C LEU A 88 -21.73 2.00 -14.56
N ALA A 89 -21.91 2.08 -15.88
CA ALA A 89 -22.75 3.08 -16.52
C ALA A 89 -24.22 3.06 -16.07
N THR A 90 -24.73 1.92 -15.58
CA THR A 90 -26.09 1.84 -15.03
C THR A 90 -26.27 2.66 -13.73
N ARG A 91 -25.19 2.92 -13.00
CA ARG A 91 -25.19 3.66 -11.72
C ARG A 91 -24.51 5.02 -11.84
N VAL A 92 -23.54 5.11 -12.73
CA VAL A 92 -22.65 6.26 -12.88
C VAL A 92 -22.54 6.58 -14.39
N PRO A 93 -23.39 7.47 -14.94
CA PRO A 93 -23.52 7.66 -16.39
C PRO A 93 -22.21 8.00 -17.11
N HIS A 94 -21.33 8.81 -16.52
CA HIS A 94 -20.03 9.16 -17.12
C HIS A 94 -19.07 7.96 -17.23
N ALA A 95 -19.32 6.87 -16.51
CA ALA A 95 -18.53 5.65 -16.65
C ALA A 95 -18.68 4.99 -18.03
N ALA A 96 -19.72 5.34 -18.80
CA ALA A 96 -19.93 4.81 -20.15
C ALA A 96 -18.77 5.12 -21.11
N GLU A 97 -18.05 6.22 -20.86
CA GLU A 97 -16.96 6.71 -21.71
C GLU A 97 -15.57 6.22 -21.25
N LEU A 98 -15.50 5.42 -20.18
CA LEU A 98 -14.22 4.94 -19.65
C LEU A 98 -13.40 4.22 -20.72
N PRO A 99 -12.13 4.63 -20.93
CA PRO A 99 -11.21 3.92 -21.80
C PRO A 99 -10.97 2.49 -21.30
N LEU A 100 -10.91 1.56 -22.26
CA LEU A 100 -10.62 0.15 -22.01
C LEU A 100 -9.27 -0.19 -22.61
N LEU A 101 -8.35 -0.72 -21.80
CA LEU A 101 -6.99 -1.05 -22.20
C LEU A 101 -6.76 -2.55 -22.09
N THR A 102 -6.40 -3.19 -23.20
CA THR A 102 -6.11 -4.62 -23.19
C THR A 102 -4.63 -4.86 -22.87
N ALA A 103 -4.36 -5.60 -21.81
CA ALA A 103 -3.02 -6.07 -21.46
C ALA A 103 -3.13 -7.43 -20.76
N ASP A 104 -2.34 -8.41 -21.21
CA ASP A 104 -2.20 -9.69 -20.53
C ASP A 104 -0.94 -9.68 -19.65
N ALA A 105 -0.99 -10.36 -18.50
CA ALA A 105 0.13 -10.40 -17.55
C ALA A 105 1.39 -11.08 -18.11
N THR A 106 1.26 -11.84 -19.19
CA THR A 106 2.37 -12.51 -19.90
C THR A 106 2.95 -11.65 -21.03
N ASP A 107 2.27 -10.59 -21.45
CA ASP A 107 2.73 -9.67 -22.49
C ASP A 107 3.48 -8.48 -21.89
N THR A 108 4.79 -8.65 -21.75
CA THR A 108 5.69 -7.61 -21.21
C THR A 108 5.69 -6.32 -22.04
N GLY A 109 5.46 -6.40 -23.35
CA GLY A 109 5.39 -5.24 -24.23
C GLY A 109 4.13 -4.41 -23.96
N ALA A 110 2.98 -5.09 -23.87
CA ALA A 110 1.72 -4.45 -23.52
C ALA A 110 1.76 -3.83 -22.11
N LEU A 111 2.33 -4.54 -21.11
CA LEU A 111 2.47 -4.01 -19.75
C LEU A 111 3.38 -2.77 -19.70
N ARG A 112 4.45 -2.75 -20.49
CA ARG A 112 5.32 -1.57 -20.61
C ARG A 112 4.61 -0.39 -21.26
N ALA A 113 3.87 -0.62 -22.35
CA ALA A 113 3.07 0.41 -22.99
C ALA A 113 1.97 0.95 -22.05
N LEU A 114 1.37 0.08 -21.23
CA LEU A 114 0.40 0.45 -20.21
C LEU A 114 1.03 1.36 -19.14
N ALA A 115 2.17 0.95 -18.57
CA ALA A 115 2.89 1.75 -17.57
C ALA A 115 3.31 3.11 -18.13
N ALA A 116 3.87 3.14 -19.35
CA ALA A 116 4.34 4.38 -19.99
C ALA A 116 3.25 5.43 -20.23
N ARG A 117 1.97 5.06 -20.24
CA ARG A 117 0.84 5.98 -20.41
C ARG A 117 0.17 6.37 -19.09
N THR A 118 0.70 5.90 -17.97
CA THR A 118 0.01 5.90 -16.67
C THR A 118 0.87 6.57 -15.59
N ARG A 119 0.26 7.40 -14.73
CA ARG A 119 0.90 7.93 -13.50
C ARG A 119 0.87 6.89 -12.39
N VAL A 120 -0.31 6.31 -12.11
CA VAL A 120 -0.50 5.26 -11.10
C VAL A 120 -1.18 4.02 -11.70
N LEU A 121 -0.51 2.87 -11.63
CA LEU A 121 -1.06 1.58 -12.01
C LEU A 121 -1.50 0.80 -10.76
N ALA A 122 -2.81 0.71 -10.54
CA ALA A 122 -3.41 -0.05 -9.46
C ALA A 122 -3.77 -1.46 -9.93
N SER A 123 -3.17 -2.50 -9.36
CA SER A 123 -3.34 -3.89 -9.81
C SER A 123 -4.16 -4.74 -8.85
N THR A 124 -5.14 -5.45 -9.40
CA THR A 124 -5.87 -6.54 -8.73
C THR A 124 -5.60 -7.90 -9.39
N VAL A 125 -4.52 -8.02 -10.17
CA VAL A 125 -4.16 -9.24 -10.92
C VAL A 125 -3.31 -10.18 -10.06
N GLY A 126 -3.99 -11.01 -9.26
CA GLY A 126 -3.38 -12.11 -8.50
C GLY A 126 -3.57 -13.50 -9.16
N PRO A 127 -2.89 -14.55 -8.66
CA PRO A 127 -1.85 -14.52 -7.61
C PRO A 127 -0.60 -13.75 -8.06
N PHE A 128 -0.11 -12.82 -7.24
CA PHE A 128 0.92 -11.85 -7.59
C PHE A 128 2.29 -12.50 -7.76
N LEU A 129 2.59 -13.56 -7.03
CA LEU A 129 3.81 -14.36 -7.27
C LEU A 129 3.92 -14.87 -8.71
N ARG A 130 2.79 -15.09 -9.39
CA ARG A 130 2.75 -15.62 -10.76
C ARG A 130 2.59 -14.52 -11.82
N HIS A 131 1.81 -13.49 -11.51
CA HIS A 131 1.36 -12.52 -12.51
C HIS A 131 1.81 -11.08 -12.24
N GLY A 132 2.33 -10.79 -11.05
CA GLY A 132 2.67 -9.43 -10.62
C GLY A 132 4.03 -8.94 -11.11
N ASP A 133 5.04 -9.81 -11.22
CA ASP A 133 6.44 -9.41 -11.42
C ASP A 133 6.66 -8.57 -12.68
N ALA A 134 6.11 -8.99 -13.82
CA ALA A 134 6.24 -8.26 -15.08
C ALA A 134 5.57 -6.87 -15.02
N THR A 135 4.47 -6.74 -14.26
CA THR A 135 3.76 -5.47 -14.08
C THR A 135 4.59 -4.51 -13.23
N VAL A 136 5.17 -5.01 -12.13
CA VAL A 136 6.07 -4.24 -11.26
C VAL A 136 7.32 -3.81 -12.04
N ALA A 137 7.91 -4.72 -12.82
CA ALA A 137 9.07 -4.43 -13.66
C ALA A 137 8.80 -3.30 -14.66
N ALA A 138 7.62 -3.31 -15.31
CA ALA A 138 7.20 -2.26 -16.23
C ALA A 138 7.05 -0.90 -15.50
N CYS A 139 6.41 -0.89 -14.33
CA CYS A 139 6.23 0.34 -13.54
C CYS A 139 7.56 0.92 -13.06
N ALA A 140 8.43 0.07 -12.50
CA ALA A 140 9.77 0.44 -12.09
C ALA A 140 10.60 0.97 -13.27
N ALA A 141 10.44 0.39 -14.46
CA ALA A 141 11.19 0.81 -15.64
C ALA A 141 10.75 2.16 -16.20
N GLU A 142 9.44 2.45 -16.17
CA GLU A 142 8.83 3.63 -16.77
C GLU A 142 8.69 4.82 -15.79
N GLY A 143 8.97 4.63 -14.50
CA GLY A 143 8.77 5.68 -13.49
C GLY A 143 7.30 5.87 -13.12
N THR A 144 6.52 4.79 -13.19
CA THR A 144 5.08 4.76 -12.90
C THR A 144 4.87 4.25 -11.48
N ASP A 145 4.06 4.93 -10.70
CA ASP A 145 3.71 4.46 -9.36
C ASP A 145 2.83 3.22 -9.45
N TYR A 146 3.04 2.29 -8.53
CA TYR A 146 2.36 0.99 -8.51
C TYR A 146 1.71 0.77 -7.16
N ALA A 147 0.46 0.28 -7.17
CA ALA A 147 -0.27 -0.14 -5.98
C ALA A 147 -0.94 -1.49 -6.20
N ASP A 148 -0.94 -2.38 -5.20
CA ASP A 148 -1.61 -3.68 -5.30
C ASP A 148 -2.28 -4.15 -4.02
N LEU A 149 -2.88 -5.35 -4.07
CA LEU A 149 -3.54 -6.03 -2.96
C LEU A 149 -2.81 -7.31 -2.53
N THR A 150 -1.51 -7.40 -2.73
CA THR A 150 -0.80 -8.64 -2.43
C THR A 150 -0.79 -8.94 -0.93
N GLY A 151 -1.13 -10.18 -0.57
CA GLY A 151 -0.90 -10.75 0.75
C GLY A 151 0.27 -11.74 0.77
N GLU A 152 1.14 -11.73 -0.26
CA GLU A 152 2.17 -12.76 -0.50
C GLU A 152 3.57 -12.24 -0.13
N PRO A 153 4.14 -12.60 1.04
CA PRO A 153 5.41 -12.03 1.49
C PRO A 153 6.59 -12.33 0.56
N GLU A 154 6.62 -13.54 -0.02
CA GLU A 154 7.65 -13.92 -1.00
C GLU A 154 7.65 -12.98 -2.22
N PHE A 155 6.48 -12.55 -2.70
CA PHE A 155 6.38 -11.62 -3.82
C PHE A 155 6.93 -10.24 -3.43
N VAL A 156 6.57 -9.75 -2.25
CA VAL A 156 7.04 -8.46 -1.72
C VAL A 156 8.56 -8.43 -1.55
N ASP A 157 9.19 -9.55 -1.20
CA ASP A 157 10.66 -9.62 -1.06
C ASP A 157 11.37 -9.81 -2.41
N LEU A 158 10.83 -10.64 -3.31
CA LEU A 158 11.39 -10.82 -4.65
C LEU A 158 11.32 -9.54 -5.49
N THR A 159 10.22 -8.79 -5.39
CA THR A 159 10.06 -7.50 -6.08
C THR A 159 11.07 -6.47 -5.57
N TYR A 160 11.38 -6.46 -4.27
CA TYR A 160 12.45 -5.61 -3.72
C TYR A 160 13.78 -5.94 -4.39
N LEU A 161 14.17 -7.21 -4.32
CA LEU A 161 15.45 -7.70 -4.84
C LEU A 161 15.63 -7.41 -6.33
N ARG A 162 14.55 -7.46 -7.11
CA ARG A 162 14.59 -7.30 -8.57
C ARG A 162 14.44 -5.85 -9.02
N HIS A 163 13.57 -5.08 -8.36
CA HIS A 163 13.02 -3.84 -8.94
C HIS A 163 13.22 -2.60 -8.07
N HIS A 164 13.57 -2.71 -6.78
CA HIS A 164 13.73 -1.55 -5.88
C HIS A 164 14.70 -0.51 -6.47
N GLU A 165 15.92 -0.91 -6.81
CA GLU A 165 16.95 -0.05 -7.37
C GLU A 165 16.53 0.64 -8.68
N ARG A 166 15.78 -0.08 -9.52
CA ARG A 166 15.28 0.48 -10.78
C ARG A 166 14.20 1.52 -10.53
N ALA A 167 13.30 1.26 -9.59
CA ALA A 167 12.25 2.19 -9.17
C ALA A 167 12.82 3.43 -8.47
N VAL A 168 13.89 3.29 -7.67
CA VAL A 168 14.62 4.45 -7.11
C VAL A 168 15.16 5.33 -8.24
N ARG A 169 15.84 4.74 -9.24
CA ARG A 169 16.40 5.51 -10.37
C ARG A 169 15.35 6.18 -11.26
N SER A 170 14.18 5.58 -11.41
CA SER A 170 13.11 6.13 -12.25
C SER A 170 12.15 7.06 -11.51
N GLY A 171 12.24 7.11 -10.18
CA GLY A 171 11.32 7.87 -9.32
C GLY A 171 9.98 7.16 -9.08
N ALA A 172 9.82 5.89 -9.47
CA ALA A 172 8.61 5.13 -9.21
C ALA A 172 8.48 4.75 -7.73
N ARG A 173 7.26 4.81 -7.20
CA ARG A 173 6.90 4.22 -5.89
C ARG A 173 6.21 2.89 -6.10
N LEU A 174 6.75 1.81 -5.55
CA LEU A 174 6.14 0.48 -5.57
C LEU A 174 5.53 0.20 -4.20
N VAL A 175 4.19 0.30 -4.09
CA VAL A 175 3.46 0.18 -2.83
C VAL A 175 2.61 -1.10 -2.83
N HIS A 176 3.07 -2.09 -2.09
CA HIS A 176 2.37 -3.37 -1.96
C HIS A 176 1.36 -3.36 -0.82
N ALA A 177 0.37 -4.26 -0.90
CA ALA A 177 -0.60 -4.52 0.16
C ALA A 177 -1.45 -3.28 0.56
N CYS A 178 -1.87 -2.51 -0.44
CA CYS A 178 -2.79 -1.36 -0.33
C CYS A 178 -4.25 -1.78 -0.07
N GLY A 179 -4.46 -2.90 0.63
CA GLY A 179 -5.75 -3.42 1.04
C GLY A 179 -5.73 -3.87 2.48
N PHE A 180 -6.73 -4.66 2.89
CA PHE A 180 -6.86 -5.10 4.27
C PHE A 180 -5.66 -5.91 4.78
N ASP A 181 -4.95 -6.61 3.90
CA ASP A 181 -3.80 -7.45 4.26
C ASP A 181 -2.68 -6.72 5.00
N SER A 182 -2.51 -5.40 4.86
CA SER A 182 -1.50 -4.68 5.66
C SER A 182 -1.77 -3.19 5.84
N LEU A 183 -2.57 -2.53 5.00
CA LEU A 183 -2.81 -1.10 5.11
C LEU A 183 -3.39 -0.69 6.48
N PRO A 184 -4.42 -1.37 7.05
CA PRO A 184 -4.92 -1.05 8.38
C PRO A 184 -3.87 -1.19 9.47
N ALA A 185 -3.00 -2.21 9.39
CA ALA A 185 -1.93 -2.43 10.33
C ALA A 185 -0.85 -1.36 10.23
N ASP A 186 -0.46 -0.99 9.00
CA ASP A 186 0.60 -0.02 8.73
C ASP A 186 0.20 1.40 9.16
N LEU A 187 -0.92 1.90 8.64
CA LEU A 187 -1.43 3.23 9.00
C LEU A 187 -1.93 3.28 10.45
N GLY A 188 -2.52 2.20 10.97
CA GLY A 188 -2.93 2.12 12.37
C GLY A 188 -1.74 2.18 13.34
N ALA A 189 -0.62 1.53 13.00
CA ALA A 189 0.61 1.64 13.77
C ALA A 189 1.19 3.06 13.70
N LEU A 190 1.27 3.67 12.51
CA LEU A 190 1.73 5.06 12.33
C LEU A 190 0.87 6.03 13.14
N PHE A 191 -0.45 5.92 13.02
CA PHE A 191 -1.42 6.75 13.75
C PHE A 191 -1.23 6.61 15.27
N THR A 192 -1.04 5.38 15.77
CA THR A 192 -0.80 5.11 17.19
C THR A 192 0.51 5.74 17.68
N VAL A 193 1.59 5.55 16.92
CA VAL A 193 2.90 6.14 17.20
C VAL A 193 2.79 7.66 17.26
N GLY A 194 2.01 8.27 16.35
CA GLY A 194 1.72 9.71 16.32
C GLY A 194 1.16 10.30 17.63
N ARG A 195 0.53 9.48 18.49
CA ARG A 195 0.05 9.91 19.83
C ARG A 195 1.04 9.70 20.98
N LEU A 196 2.14 9.00 20.74
CA LEU A 196 3.17 8.76 21.75
C LEU A 196 4.23 9.87 21.69
N PRO A 197 5.00 10.12 22.77
CA PRO A 197 6.12 11.05 22.73
C PRO A 197 7.15 10.67 21.65
N GLU A 198 7.82 11.66 21.09
CA GLU A 198 8.90 11.46 20.11
C GLU A 198 10.25 11.20 20.80
N GLY A 199 11.21 10.62 20.08
CA GLY A 199 12.58 10.41 20.57
C GLY A 199 12.73 9.38 21.70
N VAL A 200 11.67 8.67 22.09
CA VAL A 200 11.69 7.67 23.18
C VAL A 200 11.45 6.25 22.65
N PRO A 201 11.87 5.20 23.38
CA PRO A 201 11.50 3.83 23.05
C PRO A 201 9.98 3.62 23.01
N LEU A 202 9.49 2.99 21.95
CA LEU A 202 8.08 2.77 21.68
C LEU A 202 7.74 1.27 21.54
N LYS A 203 6.59 0.87 22.07
CA LYS A 203 6.02 -0.47 21.93
C LYS A 203 4.60 -0.35 21.43
N VAL A 204 4.25 -1.09 20.37
CA VAL A 204 2.89 -1.14 19.84
C VAL A 204 2.46 -2.60 19.67
N ASP A 205 1.31 -2.97 20.22
CA ASP A 205 0.66 -4.26 20.00
C ASP A 205 -0.64 -4.05 19.22
N GLY A 206 -0.75 -4.65 18.03
CA GLY A 206 -1.96 -4.69 17.21
C GLY A 206 -2.78 -5.95 17.47
N PHE A 207 -4.10 -5.80 17.50
CA PHE A 207 -5.09 -6.85 17.79
C PHE A 207 -6.24 -6.80 16.78
N MET A 208 -6.19 -7.69 15.81
CA MET A 208 -7.18 -7.80 14.75
C MET A 208 -8.35 -8.70 15.15
N ARG A 209 -9.57 -8.24 14.92
CA ARG A 209 -10.80 -9.02 14.99
C ARG A 209 -11.54 -8.88 13.67
N THR A 210 -12.02 -9.99 13.13
CA THR A 210 -12.78 -10.02 11.88
C THR A 210 -13.97 -10.97 12.00
N SER A 211 -15.11 -10.59 11.43
CA SER A 211 -16.23 -11.50 11.16
C SER A 211 -16.25 -11.99 9.70
N GLY A 212 -15.34 -11.48 8.87
CA GLY A 212 -15.21 -11.86 7.46
C GLY A 212 -14.62 -13.26 7.30
N ALA A 213 -15.14 -14.01 6.34
CA ALA A 213 -14.61 -15.32 5.99
C ALA A 213 -13.62 -15.23 4.84
N VAL A 214 -12.59 -16.07 4.87
CA VAL A 214 -11.65 -16.24 3.75
C VAL A 214 -12.40 -16.81 2.55
N SER A 215 -12.32 -16.12 1.43
CA SER A 215 -12.95 -16.53 0.19
C SER A 215 -12.16 -17.55 -0.61
N GLY A 216 -12.72 -17.98 -1.74
CA GLY A 216 -12.03 -18.81 -2.73
C GLY A 216 -10.75 -18.18 -3.31
N GLY A 217 -10.82 -16.98 -3.89
CA GLY A 217 -9.64 -16.33 -4.49
C GLY A 217 -8.53 -16.01 -3.48
N THR A 218 -8.92 -15.64 -2.26
CA THR A 218 -8.01 -15.47 -1.12
C THR A 218 -7.41 -16.82 -0.70
N LEU A 219 -8.18 -17.91 -0.77
CA LEU A 219 -7.73 -19.24 -0.37
C LEU A 219 -6.66 -19.83 -1.32
N ASP A 220 -6.70 -19.62 -2.64
CA ASP A 220 -5.60 -20.08 -3.52
C ASP A 220 -4.29 -19.32 -3.24
N SER A 221 -4.39 -18.02 -2.95
CA SER A 221 -3.24 -17.20 -2.54
C SER A 221 -2.69 -17.65 -1.18
N VAL A 222 -3.58 -17.86 -0.19
CA VAL A 222 -3.21 -18.40 1.13
C VAL A 222 -2.56 -19.78 0.99
N LEU A 223 -3.14 -20.69 0.20
CA LEU A 223 -2.57 -22.03 -0.03
C LEU A 223 -1.22 -21.98 -0.73
N THR A 224 -1.02 -21.02 -1.65
CA THR A 224 0.26 -20.79 -2.33
C THR A 224 1.32 -20.33 -1.33
N VAL A 225 1.01 -19.35 -0.47
CA VAL A 225 1.92 -18.86 0.58
C VAL A 225 2.25 -19.97 1.57
N LEU A 226 1.23 -20.67 2.11
CA LEU A 226 1.42 -21.75 3.08
C LEU A 226 2.18 -22.95 2.49
N GLY A 227 2.05 -23.20 1.18
CA GLY A 227 2.77 -24.25 0.47
C GLY A 227 4.22 -23.91 0.09
N ARG A 228 4.72 -22.71 0.42
CA ARG A 228 6.06 -22.23 0.03
C ARG A 228 6.87 -21.64 1.19
N PRO A 229 6.97 -22.31 2.36
CA PRO A 229 7.69 -21.75 3.51
C PRO A 229 9.19 -21.55 3.25
N VAL A 230 9.85 -22.47 2.53
CA VAL A 230 11.28 -22.41 2.24
C VAL A 230 11.63 -21.27 1.26
N PRO A 231 10.98 -21.15 0.09
CA PRO A 231 11.19 -20.00 -0.81
C PRO A 231 10.91 -18.66 -0.13
N THR A 232 9.82 -18.56 0.63
CA THR A 232 9.48 -17.34 1.39
C THR A 232 10.60 -16.94 2.36
N ALA A 233 11.07 -17.89 3.18
CA ALA A 233 12.15 -17.63 4.13
C ALA A 233 13.49 -17.28 3.44
N ARG A 234 13.75 -17.86 2.26
CA ARG A 234 14.93 -17.54 1.46
C ARG A 234 14.88 -16.11 0.92
N ALA A 235 13.77 -15.71 0.29
CA ALA A 235 13.58 -14.36 -0.23
C ALA A 235 13.71 -13.31 0.88
N ALA A 236 13.11 -13.57 2.06
CA ALA A 236 13.22 -12.68 3.22
C ALA A 236 14.68 -12.52 3.70
N ARG A 237 15.47 -13.60 3.71
CA ARG A 237 16.91 -13.55 4.08
C ARG A 237 17.73 -12.80 3.04
N GLU A 238 17.49 -13.05 1.76
CA GLU A 238 18.18 -12.38 0.65
C GLU A 238 17.89 -10.87 0.69
N ARG A 239 16.64 -10.46 0.89
CA ARG A 239 16.28 -9.04 1.09
C ARG A 239 16.98 -8.46 2.30
N ALA A 240 16.93 -9.14 3.45
CA ALA A 240 17.56 -8.64 4.68
C ALA A 240 19.08 -8.46 4.57
N ALA A 241 19.75 -9.14 3.63
CA ALA A 241 21.17 -8.98 3.38
C ALA A 241 21.52 -7.73 2.54
N VAL A 242 20.57 -7.16 1.79
CA VAL A 242 20.80 -6.02 0.89
C VAL A 242 19.98 -4.78 1.24
N GLU A 243 18.88 -4.94 1.98
CA GLU A 243 18.07 -3.81 2.45
C GLU A 243 18.85 -3.02 3.51
N PRO A 244 18.98 -1.70 3.35
CA PRO A 244 19.69 -0.87 4.33
C PRO A 244 19.11 -1.06 5.73
N PRO A 245 19.96 -1.05 6.78
CA PRO A 245 19.46 -1.07 8.15
C PRO A 245 18.64 0.19 8.44
N ALA A 246 17.94 0.18 9.58
CA ALA A 246 17.36 1.42 10.10
C ALA A 246 18.46 2.49 10.27
N THR A 247 18.08 3.77 10.25
CA THR A 247 18.99 4.89 10.53
C THR A 247 19.87 4.60 11.75
N GLU A 248 21.14 5.00 11.68
CA GLU A 248 22.15 4.67 12.69
C GLU A 248 21.65 4.99 14.11
N GLY A 249 21.85 4.04 15.03
CA GLY A 249 21.37 4.13 16.41
C GLY A 249 19.91 3.71 16.64
N ARG A 250 19.12 3.44 15.58
CA ARG A 250 17.73 2.97 15.71
C ARG A 250 17.62 1.45 15.68
N ARG A 251 16.78 0.90 16.55
CA ARG A 251 16.44 -0.54 16.58
C ARG A 251 14.96 -0.75 16.30
N VAL A 252 14.65 -1.64 15.37
CA VAL A 252 13.28 -2.00 15.01
C VAL A 252 13.12 -3.51 15.10
N ARG A 253 12.15 -3.99 15.88
CA ARG A 253 11.91 -5.43 16.10
C ARG A 253 10.43 -5.79 16.00
N THR A 254 10.16 -6.93 15.38
CA THR A 254 8.81 -7.52 15.31
C THR A 254 8.80 -8.96 15.81
N PRO A 255 9.16 -9.17 17.10
CA PRO A 255 9.28 -10.52 17.63
C PRO A 255 7.92 -11.23 17.59
N PRO A 256 7.88 -12.54 17.31
CA PRO A 256 6.65 -13.29 17.47
C PRO A 256 6.15 -13.14 18.92
N GLY A 257 4.84 -12.92 19.07
CA GLY A 257 4.18 -12.96 20.38
C GLY A 257 4.06 -14.40 20.89
N VAL A 258 3.52 -14.55 22.10
CA VAL A 258 3.01 -15.82 22.61
C VAL A 258 1.50 -15.72 22.80
N PRO A 259 0.73 -16.80 22.62
CA PRO A 259 -0.69 -16.82 22.95
C PRO A 259 -0.92 -16.36 24.39
N ARG A 260 -1.75 -15.35 24.60
CA ARG A 260 -2.06 -14.83 25.94
C ARG A 260 -3.44 -14.20 25.99
N TYR A 261 -4.06 -14.23 27.16
CA TYR A 261 -5.27 -13.45 27.41
C TYR A 261 -4.90 -11.99 27.70
N VAL A 262 -5.63 -11.05 27.09
CA VAL A 262 -5.43 -9.60 27.22
C VAL A 262 -6.67 -9.02 27.89
N GLY A 263 -6.56 -8.76 29.20
CA GLY A 263 -7.69 -8.30 30.01
C GLY A 263 -8.26 -6.95 29.58
N GLU A 264 -7.46 -6.07 28.98
CA GLU A 264 -7.95 -4.80 28.41
C GLU A 264 -8.89 -5.00 27.21
N LEU A 265 -8.78 -6.13 26.51
CA LEU A 265 -9.59 -6.43 25.32
C LEU A 265 -10.65 -7.52 25.54
N ASP A 266 -10.66 -8.13 26.74
CA ASP A 266 -11.46 -9.31 27.05
C ASP A 266 -11.36 -10.39 25.94
N ALA A 267 -10.13 -10.68 25.54
CA ALA A 267 -9.86 -11.57 24.42
C ALA A 267 -8.50 -12.27 24.54
N TRP A 268 -8.40 -13.42 23.89
CA TRP A 268 -7.15 -14.11 23.64
C TRP A 268 -6.47 -13.50 22.42
N ALA A 269 -5.21 -13.11 22.58
CA ALA A 269 -4.32 -12.67 21.54
C ALA A 269 -3.48 -13.84 21.05
N LEU A 270 -3.70 -14.25 19.81
CA LEU A 270 -2.94 -15.29 19.12
C LEU A 270 -1.94 -14.64 18.16
N PRO A 271 -0.64 -14.97 18.20
CA PRO A 271 0.33 -14.44 17.25
C PRO A 271 -0.13 -14.72 15.81
N PHE A 272 -0.12 -13.69 14.96
CA PHE A 272 -0.57 -13.80 13.58
C PHE A 272 0.54 -13.31 12.64
N PRO A 273 1.53 -14.18 12.31
CA PRO A 273 2.74 -13.80 11.59
C PRO A 273 2.52 -13.81 10.06
N VAL A 274 1.54 -13.04 9.60
CA VAL A 274 1.29 -12.78 8.17
C VAL A 274 2.15 -11.61 7.67
N LEU A 275 1.76 -10.94 6.58
CA LEU A 275 2.54 -9.86 5.97
C LEU A 275 2.65 -8.60 6.86
N ASP A 276 1.64 -8.31 7.68
CA ASP A 276 1.48 -7.06 8.43
C ASP A 276 2.70 -6.65 9.27
N PRO A 277 3.31 -7.52 10.11
CA PRO A 277 4.44 -7.13 10.93
C PRO A 277 5.65 -6.72 10.09
N TYR A 278 5.83 -7.31 8.90
CA TYR A 278 6.93 -6.96 8.01
C TYR A 278 6.72 -5.60 7.35
N VAL A 279 5.47 -5.26 6.98
CA VAL A 279 5.14 -3.92 6.46
C VAL A 279 5.35 -2.86 7.54
N VAL A 280 4.80 -3.06 8.75
CA VAL A 280 5.01 -2.14 9.87
C VAL A 280 6.50 -2.02 10.24
N GLN A 281 7.27 -3.11 10.17
CA GLN A 281 8.71 -3.08 10.40
C GLN A 281 9.41 -2.18 9.38
N ARG A 282 9.07 -2.28 8.09
CA ARG A 282 9.68 -1.46 7.03
C ARG A 282 9.33 0.02 7.20
N SER A 283 8.08 0.34 7.52
CA SER A 283 7.66 1.71 7.86
C SER A 283 8.43 2.26 9.06
N ALA A 284 8.56 1.45 10.12
CA ALA A 284 9.30 1.84 11.31
C ALA A 284 10.80 2.05 11.05
N ARG A 285 11.41 1.29 10.14
CA ARG A 285 12.81 1.52 9.74
C ARG A 285 12.98 2.83 8.96
N ALA A 286 12.04 3.16 8.09
CA ALA A 286 12.11 4.34 7.22
C ALA A 286 11.71 5.65 7.93
N LEU A 287 10.85 5.60 8.96
CA LEU A 287 10.30 6.79 9.61
C LEU A 287 10.87 6.98 11.02
N ASP A 288 11.59 8.07 11.26
CA ASP A 288 12.17 8.41 12.58
C ASP A 288 11.13 8.60 13.67
N ARG A 289 9.89 8.88 13.27
CA ARG A 289 8.75 9.03 14.16
C ARG A 289 8.51 7.81 15.08
N TYR A 290 8.98 6.62 14.68
CA TYR A 290 8.90 5.39 15.47
C TYR A 290 9.92 5.32 16.63
N GLY A 291 10.77 6.33 16.77
CA GLY A 291 11.73 6.47 17.88
C GLY A 291 13.01 5.64 17.71
N PRO A 292 13.93 5.73 18.69
CA PRO A 292 15.22 5.05 18.68
C PRO A 292 15.14 3.53 18.93
N ASP A 293 14.07 3.06 19.59
CA ASP A 293 13.86 1.63 19.84
C ASP A 293 12.37 1.29 19.71
N PHE A 294 11.98 0.70 18.58
CA PHE A 294 10.60 0.34 18.26
C PHE A 294 10.38 -1.16 18.29
N ARG A 295 9.28 -1.57 18.94
CA ARG A 295 8.80 -2.95 18.93
C ARG A 295 7.33 -3.00 18.51
N TYR A 296 7.04 -3.81 17.49
CA TYR A 296 5.66 -4.13 17.09
C TYR A 296 5.34 -5.62 17.27
N ARG A 297 4.12 -5.95 17.72
CA ARG A 297 3.56 -7.31 17.62
C ARG A 297 2.17 -7.24 17.03
N HIS A 298 1.81 -8.28 16.28
CA HIS A 298 0.50 -8.41 15.64
C HIS A 298 -0.19 -9.69 16.08
N HIS A 299 -1.47 -9.57 16.42
CA HIS A 299 -2.25 -10.68 16.95
C HIS A 299 -3.63 -10.74 16.32
N LEU A 300 -4.13 -11.96 16.15
CA LEU A 300 -5.55 -12.24 15.99
C LEU A 300 -6.21 -12.28 17.38
N SER A 301 -7.32 -11.57 17.54
CA SER A 301 -8.08 -11.46 18.77
C SER A 301 -9.32 -12.34 18.73
N VAL A 302 -9.40 -13.32 19.62
CA VAL A 302 -10.53 -14.25 19.74
C VAL A 302 -11.09 -14.23 21.17
N ARG A 303 -12.40 -14.03 21.31
CA ARG A 303 -13.04 -13.86 22.63
C ARG A 303 -13.04 -15.12 23.48
N ARG A 304 -13.20 -16.29 22.85
CA ARG A 304 -13.46 -17.55 23.55
C ARG A 304 -12.28 -18.51 23.38
N LEU A 305 -11.82 -19.11 24.47
CA LEU A 305 -10.72 -20.07 24.45
C LEU A 305 -10.96 -21.29 23.53
N PRO A 306 -12.17 -21.90 23.47
CA PRO A 306 -12.43 -22.98 22.52
C PRO A 306 -12.30 -22.54 21.05
N VAL A 307 -12.70 -21.30 20.73
CA VAL A 307 -12.51 -20.72 19.40
C VAL A 307 -11.02 -20.52 19.12
N ALA A 308 -10.26 -20.04 20.12
CA ALA A 308 -8.80 -19.90 20.00
C ALA A 308 -8.11 -21.23 19.68
N ALA A 309 -8.44 -22.29 20.44
CA ALA A 309 -7.91 -23.62 20.22
C ALA A 309 -8.30 -24.16 18.83
N GLY A 310 -9.57 -24.00 18.44
CA GLY A 310 -10.06 -24.39 17.12
C GLY A 310 -9.36 -23.65 15.97
N THR A 311 -9.11 -22.35 16.10
CA THR A 311 -8.37 -21.56 15.10
C THR A 311 -6.93 -22.04 14.95
N LEU A 312 -6.23 -22.31 16.06
CA LEU A 312 -4.86 -22.83 16.02
C LEU A 312 -4.79 -24.22 15.37
N LEU A 313 -5.68 -25.13 15.75
CA LEU A 313 -5.77 -26.48 15.17
C LEU A 313 -6.14 -26.42 13.68
N GLY A 314 -7.10 -25.57 13.31
CA GLY A 314 -7.51 -25.38 11.92
C GLY A 314 -6.38 -24.83 11.05
N ALA A 315 -5.63 -23.84 11.55
CA ALA A 315 -4.46 -23.29 10.85
C ALA A 315 -3.36 -24.34 10.67
N ALA A 316 -3.05 -25.12 11.71
CA ALA A 316 -2.07 -26.21 11.63
C ALA A 316 -2.51 -27.28 10.62
N GLY A 317 -3.79 -27.66 10.63
CA GLY A 317 -4.36 -28.60 9.66
C GLY A 317 -4.29 -28.08 8.22
N LEU A 318 -4.58 -26.80 8.00
CA LEU A 318 -4.48 -26.17 6.68
C LEU A 318 -3.04 -26.14 6.17
N VAL A 319 -2.07 -25.81 7.04
CA VAL A 319 -0.63 -25.84 6.72
C VAL A 319 -0.19 -27.27 6.34
N ALA A 320 -0.59 -28.27 7.12
CA ALA A 320 -0.26 -29.66 6.83
C ALA A 320 -0.86 -30.10 5.49
N ALA A 321 -2.13 -29.77 5.24
CA ALA A 321 -2.81 -30.06 3.98
C ALA A 321 -2.17 -29.34 2.78
N SER A 322 -1.71 -28.10 2.95
CA SER A 322 -1.06 -27.34 1.87
C SER A 322 0.30 -27.89 1.47
N GLN A 323 0.97 -28.66 2.33
CA GLN A 323 2.23 -29.34 2.00
C GLN A 323 2.02 -30.54 1.07
N VAL A 324 0.81 -31.12 1.02
CA VAL A 324 0.51 -32.30 0.20
C VAL A 324 -0.06 -31.83 -1.15
N PRO A 325 0.64 -32.03 -2.29
CA PRO A 325 0.21 -31.48 -3.58
C PRO A 325 -1.19 -31.94 -4.02
N ALA A 326 -1.57 -33.18 -3.70
CA ALA A 326 -2.90 -33.70 -3.99
C ALA A 326 -4.00 -33.00 -3.16
N ALA A 327 -3.77 -32.81 -1.86
CA ALA A 327 -4.70 -32.10 -0.99
C ALA A 327 -4.82 -30.62 -1.37
N ARG A 328 -3.69 -29.96 -1.68
CA ARG A 328 -3.68 -28.58 -2.20
C ARG A 328 -4.51 -28.47 -3.48
N ARG A 329 -4.30 -29.36 -4.45
CA ARG A 329 -5.10 -29.39 -5.69
C ARG A 329 -6.59 -29.61 -5.42
N ALA A 330 -6.94 -30.51 -4.51
CA ALA A 330 -8.33 -30.75 -4.13
C ALA A 330 -8.98 -29.56 -3.42
N LEU A 331 -8.22 -28.83 -2.60
CA LEU A 331 -8.69 -27.60 -1.95
C LEU A 331 -8.87 -26.46 -2.96
N SER A 332 -7.87 -26.24 -3.83
CA SER A 332 -7.95 -25.22 -4.90
C SER A 332 -9.04 -25.55 -5.93
N ALA A 333 -9.30 -26.83 -6.25
CA ALA A 333 -10.31 -27.23 -7.23
C ALA A 333 -11.75 -27.00 -6.75
N ARG A 334 -11.98 -26.86 -5.44
CA ARG A 334 -13.30 -26.52 -4.88
C ARG A 334 -13.64 -25.04 -4.98
N ILE A 335 -12.78 -24.25 -5.61
CA ILE A 335 -12.86 -22.80 -5.70
C ILE A 335 -12.94 -22.43 -7.18
N ALA A 336 -14.04 -21.81 -7.60
CA ALA A 336 -14.07 -21.15 -8.89
C ALA A 336 -13.21 -19.87 -8.83
N PRO A 337 -12.22 -19.69 -9.73
CA PRO A 337 -11.49 -18.43 -9.80
C PRO A 337 -12.44 -17.26 -10.08
N GLY A 338 -12.33 -16.19 -9.30
CA GLY A 338 -13.11 -14.96 -9.51
C GLY A 338 -14.52 -14.94 -8.93
N THR A 339 -14.92 -15.92 -8.10
CA THR A 339 -16.14 -15.82 -7.29
C THR A 339 -15.80 -15.31 -5.89
N GLY A 340 -16.41 -14.19 -5.50
CA GLY A 340 -16.39 -13.68 -4.13
C GLY A 340 -17.70 -13.99 -3.39
N PRO A 341 -17.78 -13.67 -2.09
CA PRO A 341 -19.02 -13.80 -1.32
C PRO A 341 -20.11 -12.90 -1.90
N ASP A 342 -21.37 -13.31 -1.73
CA ASP A 342 -22.52 -12.49 -2.08
C ASP A 342 -22.56 -11.17 -1.30
N GLU A 343 -23.32 -10.21 -1.82
CA GLU A 343 -23.43 -8.86 -1.25
C GLU A 343 -24.00 -8.87 0.17
N ALA A 344 -24.99 -9.74 0.45
CA ALA A 344 -25.59 -9.83 1.77
C ALA A 344 -24.59 -10.32 2.84
N ARG A 345 -23.67 -11.21 2.47
CA ARG A 345 -22.59 -11.68 3.33
C ARG A 345 -21.57 -10.58 3.56
N ARG A 346 -21.13 -9.86 2.52
CA ARG A 346 -20.22 -8.72 2.67
C ARG A 346 -20.81 -7.63 3.56
N ALA A 347 -22.08 -7.29 3.37
CA ALA A 347 -22.78 -6.29 4.18
C ALA A 347 -22.86 -6.62 5.68
N ARG A 348 -22.72 -7.90 6.08
CA ARG A 348 -22.68 -8.34 7.49
C ARG A 348 -21.26 -8.59 8.01
N SER A 349 -20.25 -8.54 7.15
CA SER A 349 -18.84 -8.66 7.53
C SER A 349 -18.35 -7.32 8.09
N SER A 350 -17.45 -7.41 9.05
CA SER A 350 -16.78 -6.25 9.64
C SER A 350 -15.39 -6.64 10.13
N PHE A 351 -14.54 -5.64 10.30
CA PHE A 351 -13.28 -5.80 11.01
C PHE A 351 -13.07 -4.68 12.02
N ALA A 352 -12.27 -4.97 13.04
CA ALA A 352 -11.72 -3.98 13.93
C ALA A 352 -10.29 -4.39 14.31
N MET A 353 -9.36 -3.46 14.20
CA MET A 353 -7.98 -3.60 14.63
C MET A 353 -7.71 -2.57 15.73
N ARG A 354 -7.50 -3.05 16.95
CA ARG A 354 -7.12 -2.21 18.09
C ARG A 354 -5.62 -2.20 18.25
N PHE A 355 -5.07 -1.05 18.62
CA PHE A 355 -3.66 -0.92 18.96
C PHE A 355 -3.50 -0.43 20.39
N ILE A 356 -2.53 -1.03 21.09
CA ILE A 356 -2.08 -0.57 22.40
C ILE A 356 -0.65 -0.06 22.21
N GLY A 357 -0.48 1.25 22.31
CA GLY A 357 0.81 1.93 22.20
C GLY A 357 1.34 2.39 23.55
N GLU A 358 2.63 2.21 23.79
CA GLU A 358 3.33 2.60 25.04
C GLU A 358 4.69 3.23 24.73
N GLY A 359 5.02 4.34 25.39
CA GLY A 359 6.31 5.01 25.24
C GLY A 359 6.40 6.28 26.09
N GLY A 360 7.57 6.56 26.66
CA GLY A 360 7.82 7.80 27.43
C GLY A 360 6.84 8.04 28.59
N GLY A 361 6.39 6.99 29.27
CA GLY A 361 5.39 7.07 30.35
C GLY A 361 3.94 7.24 29.89
N ARG A 362 3.68 7.33 28.58
CA ARG A 362 2.35 7.44 27.99
C ARG A 362 1.88 6.08 27.46
N ARG A 363 0.58 5.81 27.62
CA ARG A 363 -0.12 4.68 27.02
C ARG A 363 -1.33 5.17 26.26
N VAL A 364 -1.53 4.70 25.04
CA VAL A 364 -2.62 5.12 24.14
C VAL A 364 -3.31 3.91 23.53
N TYR A 365 -4.59 4.08 23.26
CA TYR A 365 -5.43 3.08 22.61
C TYR A 365 -6.00 3.70 21.34
N THR A 366 -5.87 2.99 20.22
CA THR A 366 -6.42 3.44 18.94
C THR A 366 -7.13 2.28 18.26
N GLU A 367 -7.96 2.61 17.29
CA GLU A 367 -8.73 1.63 16.53
C GLU A 367 -8.80 2.04 15.06
N VAL A 368 -8.61 1.04 14.21
CA VAL A 368 -8.96 1.06 12.78
C VAL A 368 -10.10 0.06 12.55
N SER A 369 -11.24 0.48 12.02
CA SER A 369 -12.36 -0.43 11.77
C SER A 369 -13.17 -0.06 10.53
N GLY A 370 -13.82 -1.06 9.94
CA GLY A 370 -14.63 -0.92 8.75
C GLY A 370 -15.56 -2.12 8.53
N GLY A 371 -16.20 -2.13 7.36
CA GLY A 371 -17.06 -3.20 6.88
C GLY A 371 -16.28 -4.43 6.42
N ASP A 372 -16.69 -5.02 5.30
CA ASP A 372 -16.08 -6.25 4.80
C ASP A 372 -14.59 -6.07 4.50
N PRO A 373 -13.69 -6.76 5.25
CA PRO A 373 -12.26 -6.54 5.10
C PRO A 373 -11.73 -7.06 3.76
N GLY A 374 -12.19 -8.23 3.32
CA GLY A 374 -11.62 -8.93 2.18
C GLY A 374 -11.91 -8.28 0.83
N TYR A 375 -12.97 -7.48 0.74
CA TYR A 375 -13.49 -7.01 -0.53
C TYR A 375 -13.88 -5.55 -0.53
N ASP A 376 -14.96 -5.17 0.15
CA ASP A 376 -15.48 -3.80 0.01
C ASP A 376 -14.48 -2.79 0.59
N GLU A 377 -13.90 -3.08 1.76
CA GLU A 377 -12.86 -2.23 2.36
C GLU A 377 -11.53 -2.35 1.61
N SER A 378 -11.15 -3.53 1.12
CA SER A 378 -9.93 -3.67 0.30
C SER A 378 -10.02 -2.90 -1.03
N SER A 379 -11.20 -2.89 -1.67
CA SER A 379 -11.46 -2.12 -2.88
C SER A 379 -11.46 -0.61 -2.63
N ARG A 380 -12.07 -0.16 -1.52
CA ARG A 380 -11.99 1.24 -1.07
C ARG A 380 -10.54 1.64 -0.79
N MET A 381 -9.81 0.81 -0.03
CA MET A 381 -8.42 1.07 0.34
C MET A 381 -7.50 1.19 -0.88
N LEU A 382 -7.62 0.28 -1.86
CA LEU A 382 -6.84 0.36 -3.10
C LEU A 382 -7.23 1.59 -3.93
N GLY A 383 -8.54 1.88 -4.03
CA GLY A 383 -9.03 3.06 -4.73
C GLY A 383 -8.46 4.35 -4.13
N GLU A 384 -8.56 4.52 -2.81
CA GLU A 384 -8.01 5.69 -2.12
C GLU A 384 -6.48 5.76 -2.17
N ALA A 385 -5.78 4.63 -2.12
CA ALA A 385 -4.34 4.60 -2.32
C ALA A 385 -3.95 5.07 -3.74
N ALA A 386 -4.67 4.63 -4.77
CA ALA A 386 -4.43 5.05 -6.14
C ALA A 386 -4.71 6.54 -6.35
N LEU A 387 -5.82 7.05 -5.79
CA LEU A 387 -6.16 8.48 -5.82
C LEU A 387 -5.13 9.32 -5.06
N CYS A 388 -4.69 8.86 -3.89
CA CYS A 388 -3.66 9.53 -3.09
C CYS A 388 -2.35 9.66 -3.88
N LEU A 389 -1.85 8.55 -4.45
CA LEU A 389 -0.63 8.55 -5.26
C LEU A 389 -0.70 9.51 -6.46
N ALA A 390 -1.89 9.65 -7.07
CA ALA A 390 -2.10 10.44 -8.29
C ALA A 390 -2.31 11.94 -8.01
N LEU A 391 -3.02 12.28 -6.94
CA LEU A 391 -3.61 13.61 -6.75
C LEU A 391 -3.04 14.39 -5.57
N ASP A 392 -2.53 13.71 -4.54
CA ASP A 392 -2.15 14.38 -3.29
C ASP A 392 -0.68 14.80 -3.28
N PRO A 393 -0.32 15.82 -2.48
CA PRO A 393 1.07 16.13 -2.20
C PRO A 393 1.67 15.05 -1.28
N LEU A 394 2.72 14.38 -1.75
CA LEU A 394 3.33 13.24 -1.08
C LEU A 394 4.83 13.45 -0.87
N PRO A 395 5.45 12.79 0.13
CA PRO A 395 6.89 12.83 0.34
C PRO A 395 7.67 12.43 -0.92
N ASP A 396 8.85 13.03 -1.09
CA ASP A 396 9.75 12.68 -2.20
C ASP A 396 10.50 11.39 -1.88
N VAL A 397 9.83 10.27 -2.15
CA VAL A 397 10.34 8.91 -1.93
C VAL A 397 10.16 8.09 -3.21
N ALA A 398 11.07 7.14 -3.45
CA ALA A 398 11.04 6.25 -4.58
C ALA A 398 11.53 4.84 -4.19
N GLY A 399 11.37 3.89 -5.10
CA GLY A 399 11.62 2.48 -4.83
C GLY A 399 10.40 1.78 -4.23
N GLN A 400 10.63 0.60 -3.67
CA GLN A 400 9.60 -0.09 -2.90
C GLN A 400 9.44 0.51 -1.51
N VAL A 401 8.28 1.10 -1.26
CA VAL A 401 7.93 1.83 -0.05
C VAL A 401 6.57 1.38 0.48
N THR A 402 6.32 1.57 1.78
CA THR A 402 5.06 1.15 2.43
C THR A 402 3.99 2.23 2.33
N THR A 403 2.74 1.89 2.70
CA THR A 403 1.64 2.87 2.71
C THR A 403 1.91 4.03 3.66
N ALA A 404 2.50 3.77 4.82
CA ALA A 404 2.88 4.79 5.79
C ALA A 404 3.97 5.74 5.27
N VAL A 405 4.97 5.22 4.52
CA VAL A 405 6.08 6.01 3.99
C VAL A 405 5.67 6.81 2.75
N ALA A 406 4.94 6.17 1.83
CA ALA A 406 4.56 6.78 0.56
C ALA A 406 3.43 7.80 0.70
N MET A 407 2.49 7.56 1.64
CA MET A 407 1.25 8.31 1.71
C MET A 407 0.85 8.77 3.12
N GLY A 408 1.13 7.98 4.16
CA GLY A 408 1.02 8.39 5.56
C GLY A 408 -0.29 9.11 5.92
N GLU A 409 -0.18 10.36 6.37
CA GLU A 409 -1.32 11.18 6.79
C GLU A 409 -2.27 11.52 5.63
N ALA A 410 -1.77 11.70 4.40
CA ALA A 410 -2.61 12.01 3.24
C ALA A 410 -3.61 10.86 2.98
N LEU A 411 -3.13 9.62 2.88
CA LEU A 411 -4.01 8.45 2.73
C LEU A 411 -4.89 8.23 3.98
N THR A 412 -4.37 8.49 5.18
CA THR A 412 -5.16 8.41 6.42
C THR A 412 -6.36 9.36 6.37
N ALA A 413 -6.16 10.60 5.92
CA ALA A 413 -7.22 11.59 5.78
C ALA A 413 -8.27 11.16 4.73
N ARG A 414 -7.82 10.69 3.56
CA ARG A 414 -8.71 10.16 2.51
C ARG A 414 -9.59 9.02 3.01
N LEU A 415 -8.98 8.03 3.67
CA LEU A 415 -9.72 6.86 4.17
C LEU A 415 -10.76 7.24 5.23
N ARG A 416 -10.44 8.21 6.10
CA ARG A 416 -11.41 8.74 7.08
C ARG A 416 -12.57 9.45 6.38
N ALA A 417 -12.29 10.25 5.35
CA ALA A 417 -13.32 10.89 4.54
C ALA A 417 -14.18 9.86 3.79
N ALA A 418 -13.59 8.74 3.35
CA ALA A 418 -14.26 7.61 2.72
C ALA A 418 -15.04 6.71 3.70
N GLY A 419 -15.05 7.03 4.99
CA GLY A 419 -15.84 6.34 6.02
C GLY A 419 -15.09 5.24 6.79
N LEU A 420 -13.79 5.06 6.57
CA LEU A 420 -12.98 4.17 7.41
C LEU A 420 -12.75 4.80 8.78
N VAL A 421 -13.04 4.07 9.85
CA VAL A 421 -12.87 4.59 11.20
C VAL A 421 -11.40 4.46 11.59
N ILE A 422 -10.73 5.60 11.82
CA ILE A 422 -9.37 5.68 12.39
C ILE A 422 -9.42 6.71 13.53
N ARG A 423 -9.23 6.27 14.77
CA ARG A 423 -9.48 7.13 15.95
C ARG A 423 -8.75 6.66 17.20
N GLU A 424 -8.71 7.53 18.22
CA GLU A 424 -8.44 7.09 19.59
C GLU A 424 -9.62 6.26 20.10
N ALA A 425 -9.29 5.23 20.85
CA ALA A 425 -10.24 4.36 21.50
C ALA A 425 -10.19 4.58 23.01
N ALA A 426 -11.32 4.34 23.66
CA ALA A 426 -11.29 4.13 25.09
C ALA A 426 -10.51 2.85 25.41
N ARG A 427 -10.05 2.73 26.65
CA ARG A 427 -9.40 1.51 27.14
C ARG A 427 -10.29 0.26 26.98
N ARG A 428 -11.61 0.43 26.97
CA ARG A 428 -12.61 -0.64 26.80
C ARG A 428 -13.53 -0.33 25.63
#